data_AF-A0A511VCI6-F1
#
_entry.id   AF-A0A511VCI6-F1
#
_cell.length_a   1.000
_cell.length_b   1.000
_cell.length_c   1.000
_cell.angle_alpha   90.00
_cell.angle_beta   90.00
_cell.angle_gamma   90.00
#
_symmetry.space_group_name_H-M   'P 1'
#
loop_
_entity.id
_entity.type
_entity.pdbx_description
1 polymer ?
#
loop_
_entity_poly.entity_id
_entity_poly.type
_entity_poly.pdbx_seq_one_letter_code
_entity_poly.pdbx_strand_id
1 'polypeptide(L)'
;MSITLLQIETMSAAEKLGEAFLAHGFLVKVQGDRLIFSPGNGLEDMNVVRKILERAGVPALYNGWEIQILVPHIPNHLALSIMKKPKRRANYYIPYGYHGWRGFTKRNHGLRFNTLNFDPGIALLLKAMSEAGILVTGGCDGHEQKAPRIYFASRWAMAWFEILRERFMQRLDLHYKWEVDILTSGSPSLYALKAEDEGWELKKIQHDTVQMALILHKHAVSLRQVRRDTFKFKSMYLDAKNLENNYHALYSWMKEILKQRLEKL
;
A
#
# COMPACT_ATOMS: atom_id res chain seq x y z
N MET A 1 -0.98 -3.61 16.18
CA MET A 1 -0.30 -4.66 16.96
C MET A 1 0.43 -3.98 18.11
N SER A 2 0.08 -4.31 19.36
CA SER A 2 0.86 -3.92 20.54
C SER A 2 1.68 -5.15 20.95
N ILE A 3 2.98 -5.10 20.70
CA ILE A 3 3.93 -6.14 21.10
C ILE A 3 4.43 -5.76 22.49
N THR A 4 4.39 -6.71 23.41
CA THR A 4 4.88 -6.51 24.78
C THR A 4 6.41 -6.44 24.79
N LEU A 5 7.00 -5.71 25.75
CA LEU A 5 8.46 -5.61 25.92
C LEU A 5 9.14 -7.00 26.03
N LEU A 6 8.48 -7.95 26.69
CA LEU A 6 8.95 -9.33 26.84
C LEU A 6 9.04 -10.09 25.52
N GLN A 7 8.09 -9.88 24.60
CA GLN A 7 8.13 -10.49 23.26
C GLN A 7 9.29 -9.95 22.42
N ILE A 8 9.64 -8.67 22.58
CA ILE A 8 10.77 -8.05 21.87
C ILE A 8 12.10 -8.63 22.36
N GLU A 9 12.22 -9.05 23.63
CA GLU A 9 13.49 -9.56 24.15
C GLU A 9 13.90 -10.92 23.54
N THR A 10 12.93 -11.78 23.24
CA THR A 10 13.18 -13.13 22.70
C THR A 10 13.40 -13.19 21.19
N MET A 11 13.12 -12.10 20.47
CA MET A 11 13.23 -12.05 19.01
C MET A 11 14.68 -12.00 18.53
N SER A 12 14.91 -12.65 17.39
CA SER A 12 16.14 -12.47 16.62
C SER A 12 16.27 -11.03 16.10
N ALA A 13 17.48 -10.63 15.72
CA ALA A 13 17.72 -9.32 15.14
C ALA A 13 16.86 -9.06 13.88
N ALA A 14 16.73 -10.05 13.01
CA ALA A 14 15.93 -9.95 11.79
C ALA A 14 14.45 -9.76 12.11
N GLU A 15 13.91 -10.46 13.11
CA GLU A 15 12.52 -10.27 13.52
C GLU A 15 12.31 -8.86 14.09
N LYS A 16 13.18 -8.38 14.99
CA LYS A 16 13.06 -7.03 15.58
C LYS A 16 13.12 -5.94 14.51
N LEU A 17 14.05 -6.07 13.57
CA LEU A 17 14.18 -5.12 12.46
C LEU A 17 12.99 -5.20 11.52
N GLY A 18 12.54 -6.41 11.19
CA GLY A 18 11.39 -6.64 10.32
C GLY A 18 10.12 -5.98 10.88
N GLU A 19 9.84 -6.18 12.17
CA GLU A 19 8.72 -5.51 12.83
C GLU A 19 8.90 -3.99 12.89
N ALA A 20 10.10 -3.50 13.21
CA ALA A 20 10.35 -2.07 13.26
C ALA A 20 10.14 -1.39 11.90
N PHE A 21 10.64 -2.01 10.83
CA PHE A 21 10.44 -1.53 9.48
C PHE A 21 8.98 -1.63 9.04
N LEU A 22 8.30 -2.75 9.32
CA LEU A 22 6.89 -2.91 9.00
C LEU A 22 6.01 -1.88 9.74
N ALA A 23 6.24 -1.70 11.03
CA ALA A 23 5.55 -0.71 11.86
C ALA A 23 5.80 0.73 11.40
N HIS A 24 6.93 0.97 10.71
CA HIS A 24 7.25 2.27 10.11
C HIS A 24 6.78 2.41 8.65
N GLY A 25 6.13 1.39 8.08
CA GLY A 25 5.50 1.45 6.76
C GLY A 25 6.31 0.87 5.60
N PHE A 26 7.44 0.21 5.88
CA PHE A 26 8.16 -0.58 4.88
C PHE A 26 7.43 -1.91 4.66
N LEU A 27 7.24 -2.31 3.40
CA LEU A 27 6.59 -3.58 3.09
C LEU A 27 7.64 -4.70 3.10
N VAL A 28 7.87 -5.31 4.26
CA VAL A 28 8.95 -6.28 4.50
C VAL A 28 8.41 -7.56 5.13
N LYS A 29 9.00 -8.69 4.74
CA LYS A 29 8.79 -10.01 5.35
C LYS A 29 10.10 -10.51 5.96
N VAL A 30 10.01 -11.21 7.08
CA VAL A 30 11.15 -11.90 7.70
C VAL A 30 11.15 -13.37 7.26
N GLN A 31 12.32 -13.88 6.91
CA GLN A 31 12.56 -15.30 6.60
C GLN A 31 13.91 -15.73 7.18
N GLY A 32 13.88 -16.37 8.36
CA GLY A 32 15.10 -16.66 9.11
C GLY A 32 15.83 -15.36 9.49
N ASP A 33 17.11 -15.27 9.13
CA ASP A 33 17.96 -14.09 9.33
C ASP A 33 17.81 -13.02 8.23
N ARG A 34 16.86 -13.18 7.30
CA ARG A 34 16.69 -12.31 6.13
C ARG A 34 15.47 -11.42 6.25
N LEU A 35 15.67 -10.15 5.87
CA LEU A 35 14.62 -9.18 5.57
C LEU A 35 14.40 -9.16 4.06
N ILE A 36 13.20 -9.51 3.61
CA ILE A 36 12.80 -9.53 2.20
C ILE A 36 11.83 -8.39 1.95
N PHE A 37 12.26 -7.37 1.21
CA PHE A 37 11.45 -6.22 0.86
C PHE A 37 10.63 -6.50 -0.40
N SER A 38 9.34 -6.18 -0.34
CA SER A 38 8.44 -6.33 -1.49
C SER A 38 8.78 -5.36 -2.63
N PRO A 39 8.48 -5.71 -3.90
CA PRO A 39 8.52 -4.80 -5.04
C PRO A 39 7.61 -3.56 -4.94
N GLY A 40 6.75 -3.46 -3.92
CA GLY A 40 6.02 -2.25 -3.59
C GLY A 40 6.91 -1.14 -3.01
N ASN A 41 8.07 -1.49 -2.44
CA ASN A 41 9.08 -0.53 -1.99
C ASN A 41 9.84 0.09 -3.17
N GLY A 42 10.36 1.30 -2.96
CA GLY A 42 11.22 2.02 -3.92
C GLY A 42 12.70 1.78 -3.65
N LEU A 43 13.55 2.14 -4.63
CA LEU A 43 15.01 2.11 -4.44
C LEU A 43 15.47 3.04 -3.31
N GLU A 44 14.77 4.16 -3.13
CA GLU A 44 15.01 5.09 -2.02
C GLU A 44 14.79 4.43 -0.66
N ASP A 45 13.80 3.53 -0.52
CA ASP A 45 13.57 2.80 0.72
C ASP A 45 14.77 1.93 1.07
N MET A 46 15.31 1.20 0.09
CA MET A 46 16.49 0.36 0.29
C MET A 46 17.71 1.18 0.69
N ASN A 47 17.90 2.34 0.08
CA ASN A 47 18.96 3.27 0.45
C ASN A 47 18.78 3.82 1.88
N VAL A 48 17.54 4.09 2.30
CA VAL A 48 17.22 4.52 3.66
C VAL A 48 17.50 3.41 4.66
N VAL A 49 17.06 2.18 4.39
CA VAL A 49 17.28 1.01 5.24
C VAL A 49 18.77 0.72 5.39
N ARG A 50 19.52 0.70 4.28
CA ARG A 50 20.98 0.53 4.31
C ARG A 50 21.64 1.56 5.21
N LYS A 51 21.34 2.85 5.01
CA LYS A 51 21.89 3.94 5.84
C LYS A 51 21.51 3.81 7.32
N ILE A 52 20.34 3.28 7.64
CA ILE A 52 19.93 3.01 9.02
C ILE A 52 20.82 1.94 9.64
N LEU A 53 20.96 0.80 8.95
CA LEU A 53 21.73 -0.35 9.46
C LEU A 53 23.21 -0.01 9.59
N GLU A 54 23.80 0.65 8.59
CA GLU A 54 25.20 1.09 8.61
C GLU A 54 25.49 2.07 9.75
N ARG A 55 24.62 3.08 9.96
CA ARG A 55 24.79 4.05 11.05
C ARG A 55 24.62 3.42 12.43
N ALA A 56 23.78 2.40 12.52
CA ALA A 56 23.58 1.64 13.75
C ALA A 56 24.67 0.58 13.98
N GLY A 57 25.62 0.43 13.05
CA GLY A 57 26.67 -0.58 13.14
C GLY A 57 26.14 -2.01 13.06
N VAL A 58 24.97 -2.24 12.43
CA VAL A 58 24.40 -3.58 12.25
C VAL A 58 25.04 -4.24 11.04
N PRO A 59 25.83 -5.32 11.21
CA PRO A 59 26.42 -6.04 10.10
C PRO A 59 25.34 -6.72 9.26
N ALA A 60 25.35 -6.45 7.95
CA ALA A 60 24.35 -6.96 7.03
C ALA A 60 24.94 -7.21 5.63
N LEU A 61 24.48 -8.28 4.97
CA LEU A 61 24.75 -8.54 3.56
C LEU A 61 23.55 -8.08 2.71
N TYR A 62 23.82 -7.33 1.65
CA TYR A 62 22.79 -6.77 0.77
C TYR A 62 22.74 -7.51 -0.57
N ASN A 63 21.59 -8.09 -0.91
CA ASN A 63 21.35 -8.77 -2.18
C ASN A 63 20.05 -8.27 -2.82
N GLY A 64 20.13 -7.13 -3.52
CA GLY A 64 18.98 -6.49 -4.14
C GLY A 64 17.92 -6.09 -3.12
N TRP A 65 16.77 -6.77 -3.13
CA TRP A 65 15.64 -6.54 -2.21
C TRP A 65 15.69 -7.41 -0.95
N GLU A 66 16.73 -8.21 -0.80
CA GLU A 66 16.99 -9.04 0.37
C GLU A 66 18.15 -8.46 1.17
N ILE A 67 18.02 -8.45 2.49
CA ILE A 67 19.07 -8.08 3.43
C ILE A 67 19.22 -9.21 4.45
N GLN A 68 20.38 -9.84 4.51
CA GLN A 68 20.70 -10.83 5.54
C GLN A 68 21.35 -10.13 6.73
N ILE A 69 20.80 -10.32 7.92
CA ILE A 69 21.31 -9.77 9.16
C ILE A 69 22.31 -10.75 9.77
N LEU A 70 23.55 -10.30 9.97
CA LEU A 70 24.66 -11.19 10.34
C LEU A 70 24.91 -11.26 11.86
N VAL A 71 23.96 -10.76 12.64
CA VAL A 71 24.00 -10.78 14.11
C VAL A 71 22.72 -11.39 14.66
N PRO A 72 22.80 -12.19 15.73
CA PRO A 72 21.63 -12.85 16.29
C PRO A 72 20.70 -11.89 17.03
N HIS A 73 21.24 -10.80 17.60
CA HIS A 73 20.49 -9.83 18.39
C HIS A 73 20.92 -8.40 18.10
N ILE A 74 19.97 -7.47 18.27
CA ILE A 74 20.21 -6.03 18.29
C ILE A 74 19.59 -5.40 19.54
N PRO A 75 20.06 -4.23 19.99
CA PRO A 75 19.46 -3.51 21.08
C PRO A 75 18.02 -3.08 20.78
N ASN A 76 17.12 -3.18 21.77
CA ASN A 76 15.71 -2.78 21.62
C ASN A 76 15.55 -1.30 21.24
N HIS A 77 16.45 -0.43 21.71
CA HIS A 77 16.40 0.99 21.39
C HIS A 77 16.59 1.27 19.88
N LEU A 78 17.31 0.39 19.16
CA LEU A 78 17.48 0.53 17.71
C LEU A 78 16.15 0.31 16.99
N ALA A 79 15.45 -0.79 17.32
CA ALA A 79 14.13 -1.08 16.76
C ALA A 79 13.14 0.07 17.05
N LEU A 80 13.11 0.56 18.30
CA LEU A 80 12.29 1.71 18.68
C LEU A 80 12.65 2.99 17.90
N SER A 81 13.93 3.22 17.62
CA SER A 81 14.38 4.39 16.86
C SER A 81 13.90 4.37 15.41
N ILE A 82 13.82 3.17 14.81
CA ILE A 82 13.28 2.97 13.45
C ILE A 82 11.78 3.26 13.45
N MET A 83 11.04 2.69 14.39
CA MET A 83 9.58 2.89 14.51
C MET A 83 9.21 4.36 14.68
N LYS A 84 10.00 5.12 15.44
CA LYS A 84 9.77 6.54 15.78
C LYS A 84 10.41 7.53 14.80
N LYS A 85 11.01 7.08 13.71
CA LYS A 85 11.75 7.96 12.80
C LYS A 85 10.81 9.04 12.23
N PRO A 86 11.22 10.33 12.18
CA PRO A 86 10.33 11.37 11.70
C PRO A 86 10.11 11.26 10.19
N LYS A 87 8.89 11.61 9.78
CA LYS A 87 8.52 11.80 8.38
C LYS A 87 9.32 12.93 7.75
N ARG A 88 9.58 12.84 6.46
CA ARG A 88 10.20 13.86 5.62
C ARG A 88 9.26 14.16 4.46
N ARG A 89 8.44 15.21 4.60
CA ARG A 89 7.55 15.62 3.51
C ARG A 89 8.41 15.98 2.29
N ALA A 90 8.14 15.32 1.17
CA ALA A 90 8.77 15.61 -0.09
C ALA A 90 7.72 15.55 -1.20
N ASN A 91 7.88 16.41 -2.20
CA ASN A 91 7.11 16.29 -3.43
C ASN A 91 7.58 15.06 -4.20
N TYR A 92 6.64 14.34 -4.80
CA TYR A 92 6.94 13.22 -5.67
C TYR A 92 6.38 13.48 -7.07
N TYR A 93 7.12 13.01 -8.06
CA TYR A 93 6.77 13.17 -9.46
C TYR A 93 5.75 12.11 -9.89
N ILE A 94 4.66 12.55 -10.52
CA ILE A 94 3.70 11.67 -11.19
C ILE A 94 4.05 11.63 -12.68
N PRO A 95 4.45 10.47 -13.23
CA PRO A 95 4.82 10.38 -14.64
C PRO A 95 3.69 10.73 -15.60
N TYR A 96 4.03 11.33 -16.73
CA TYR A 96 3.06 11.55 -17.80
C TYR A 96 2.35 10.25 -18.20
N GLY A 97 1.04 10.35 -18.43
CA GLY A 97 0.20 9.20 -18.77
C GLY A 97 -0.07 8.22 -17.61
N TYR A 98 0.34 8.51 -16.37
CA TYR A 98 0.02 7.68 -15.19
C TYR A 98 -1.48 7.53 -14.95
N HIS A 99 -2.23 8.60 -15.18
CA HIS A 99 -3.69 8.65 -15.06
C HIS A 99 -4.43 7.98 -16.22
N GLY A 100 -3.74 7.65 -17.33
CA GLY A 100 -4.38 7.17 -18.57
C GLY A 100 -4.72 5.67 -18.57
N TRP A 101 -5.55 5.25 -19.53
CA TRP A 101 -5.95 3.85 -19.72
C TRP A 101 -4.74 2.93 -19.94
N ARG A 102 -3.75 3.41 -20.71
CA ARG A 102 -2.49 2.69 -20.90
C ARG A 102 -1.74 2.53 -19.57
N GLY A 103 -1.75 3.55 -18.72
CA GLY A 103 -1.23 3.47 -17.36
C GLY A 103 -1.91 2.35 -16.59
N PHE A 104 -3.24 2.40 -16.51
CA PHE A 104 -4.07 1.42 -15.82
C PHE A 104 -3.87 -0.03 -16.30
N THR A 105 -3.76 -0.25 -17.61
CA THR A 105 -3.71 -1.61 -18.19
C THR A 105 -2.32 -2.21 -18.30
N LYS A 106 -1.28 -1.38 -18.50
CA LYS A 106 0.08 -1.88 -18.81
C LYS A 106 1.06 -1.82 -17.63
N ARG A 107 0.86 -0.94 -16.65
CA ARG A 107 1.80 -0.82 -15.53
C ARG A 107 1.68 -2.02 -14.60
N ASN A 108 2.81 -2.66 -14.29
CA ASN A 108 2.84 -3.72 -13.28
C ASN A 108 2.62 -3.15 -11.87
N HIS A 109 3.28 -2.04 -11.57
CA HIS A 109 3.24 -1.43 -10.25
C HIS A 109 2.68 -0.01 -10.29
N GLY A 110 2.15 0.43 -9.17
CA GLY A 110 1.87 1.85 -8.91
C GLY A 110 3.14 2.67 -8.70
N LEU A 111 2.98 3.87 -8.15
CA LEU A 111 4.14 4.64 -7.69
C LEU A 111 4.75 3.92 -6.48
N ARG A 112 6.09 3.86 -6.43
CA ARG A 112 6.84 3.30 -5.31
C ARG A 112 7.26 4.44 -4.41
N PHE A 113 6.35 4.84 -3.53
CA PHE A 113 6.55 5.97 -2.63
C PHE A 113 7.65 5.70 -1.63
N ASN A 114 8.46 6.72 -1.34
CA ASN A 114 9.39 6.70 -0.21
C ASN A 114 8.59 6.60 1.10
N THR A 115 8.91 5.61 1.92
CA THR A 115 8.22 5.33 3.18
C THR A 115 8.19 6.55 4.09
N LEU A 116 9.30 7.29 4.14
CA LEU A 116 9.44 8.42 5.06
C LEU A 116 8.57 9.62 4.67
N ASN A 117 7.97 9.64 3.49
CA ASN A 117 7.13 10.76 3.05
C ASN A 117 5.69 10.69 3.59
N PHE A 118 5.29 9.55 4.16
CA PHE A 118 3.90 9.27 4.55
C PHE A 118 3.82 8.73 5.97
N ASP A 119 2.61 8.74 6.53
CA ASP A 119 2.33 8.05 7.79
C ASP A 119 2.51 6.56 7.64
N PRO A 120 3.04 5.85 8.65
CA PRO A 120 3.41 4.45 8.52
C PRO A 120 2.32 3.54 7.94
N GLY A 121 1.07 3.67 8.42
CA GLY A 121 -0.05 2.89 7.90
C GLY A 121 -0.41 3.24 6.45
N ILE A 122 -0.40 4.54 6.12
CA ILE A 122 -0.65 5.04 4.76
C ILE A 122 0.48 4.60 3.82
N ALA A 123 1.74 4.73 4.23
CA ALA A 123 2.91 4.28 3.48
C ALA A 123 2.80 2.79 3.13
N LEU A 124 2.46 1.96 4.13
CA LEU A 124 2.31 0.53 3.93
C LEU A 124 1.19 0.21 2.94
N LEU A 125 0.03 0.86 3.09
CA LEU A 125 -1.10 0.68 2.18
C LEU A 125 -0.78 1.11 0.75
N LEU A 126 -0.15 2.27 0.56
CA LEU A 126 0.27 2.75 -0.76
C LEU A 126 1.25 1.79 -1.43
N LYS A 127 2.18 1.19 -0.68
CA LYS A 127 3.11 0.18 -1.21
C LYS A 127 2.40 -1.11 -1.59
N ALA A 128 1.49 -1.60 -0.75
CA ALA A 128 0.71 -2.80 -1.05
C ALA A 128 -0.20 -2.58 -2.27
N MET A 129 -0.84 -1.41 -2.38
CA MET A 129 -1.59 -1.00 -3.58
C MET A 129 -0.69 -0.98 -4.81
N SER A 130 0.49 -0.38 -4.71
CA SER A 130 1.47 -0.34 -5.78
C SER A 130 1.89 -1.74 -6.23
N GLU A 131 2.15 -2.64 -5.29
CA GLU A 131 2.50 -4.03 -5.59
C GLU A 131 1.35 -4.78 -6.28
N ALA A 132 0.11 -4.61 -5.79
CA ALA A 132 -1.10 -5.18 -6.36
C ALA A 132 -1.51 -4.55 -7.70
N GLY A 133 -0.75 -3.54 -8.18
CA GLY A 133 -1.01 -2.85 -9.43
C GLY A 133 -2.15 -1.83 -9.35
N ILE A 134 -2.62 -1.46 -8.15
CA ILE A 134 -3.60 -0.39 -7.97
C ILE A 134 -2.86 0.95 -8.11
N LEU A 135 -3.31 1.78 -9.05
CA LEU A 135 -2.64 3.04 -9.34
C LEU A 135 -3.18 4.15 -8.45
N VAL A 136 -2.31 4.67 -7.58
CA VAL A 136 -2.60 5.72 -6.62
C VAL A 136 -1.57 6.82 -6.74
N THR A 137 -2.00 8.05 -6.47
CA THR A 137 -1.20 9.26 -6.59
C THR A 137 -0.79 9.80 -5.23
N GLY A 138 -1.18 9.18 -4.12
CA GLY A 138 -0.75 9.53 -2.78
C GLY A 138 -1.82 9.27 -1.74
N GLY A 139 -1.59 9.74 -0.53
CA GLY A 139 -2.55 9.64 0.56
C GLY A 139 -2.13 10.43 1.80
N CYS A 140 -3.05 10.52 2.76
CA CYS A 140 -2.89 11.17 4.05
C CYS A 140 -3.73 10.40 5.08
N ASP A 141 -3.31 10.37 6.33
CA ASP A 141 -4.02 9.75 7.45
C ASP A 141 -5.08 10.68 8.08
N GLY A 142 -5.31 11.86 7.50
CA GLY A 142 -6.28 12.82 8.03
C GLY A 142 -5.72 13.83 9.02
N HIS A 143 -4.42 14.18 8.95
CA HIS A 143 -3.86 15.30 9.73
C HIS A 143 -4.79 16.53 9.73
N GLU A 144 -4.84 17.25 10.85
CA GLU A 144 -5.76 18.38 11.08
C GLU A 144 -7.24 17.99 11.20
N GLN A 145 -7.52 16.79 11.72
CA GLN A 145 -8.88 16.26 11.95
C GLN A 145 -9.71 16.06 10.66
N LYS A 146 -9.04 15.88 9.53
CA LYS A 146 -9.68 15.55 8.24
C LYS A 146 -9.84 14.03 8.13
N ALA A 147 -10.71 13.58 7.24
CA ALA A 147 -10.81 12.14 6.96
C ALA A 147 -9.50 11.65 6.31
N PRO A 148 -8.96 10.47 6.72
CA PRO A 148 -7.87 9.83 6.00
C PRO A 148 -8.30 9.52 4.57
N ARG A 149 -7.38 9.67 3.64
CA ARG A 149 -7.67 9.60 2.21
C ARG A 149 -6.52 9.02 1.41
N ILE A 150 -6.84 8.19 0.43
CA ILE A 150 -5.94 7.72 -0.62
C ILE A 150 -6.47 8.20 -1.97
N TYR A 151 -5.62 8.78 -2.80
CA TYR A 151 -6.00 9.31 -4.11
C TYR A 151 -5.68 8.30 -5.21
N PHE A 152 -6.68 7.95 -6.01
CA PHE A 152 -6.50 7.09 -7.17
C PHE A 152 -5.98 7.90 -8.37
N ALA A 153 -5.20 7.23 -9.22
CA ALA A 153 -4.72 7.85 -10.45
C ALA A 153 -5.86 8.15 -11.44
N SER A 154 -6.93 7.37 -11.42
CA SER A 154 -8.04 7.51 -12.36
C SER A 154 -9.29 6.81 -11.83
N ARG A 155 -10.43 7.08 -12.46
CA ARG A 155 -11.69 6.39 -12.17
C ARG A 155 -11.61 4.90 -12.49
N TRP A 156 -10.80 4.49 -13.47
CA TRP A 156 -10.50 3.07 -13.73
C TRP A 156 -9.76 2.40 -12.59
N ALA A 157 -8.76 3.08 -12.00
CA ALA A 157 -8.03 2.55 -10.86
C ALA A 157 -8.93 2.44 -9.61
N MET A 158 -9.81 3.42 -9.40
CA MET A 158 -10.82 3.40 -8.34
C MET A 158 -11.84 2.28 -8.52
N ALA A 159 -12.44 2.14 -9.70
CA ALA A 159 -13.38 1.05 -10.00
C ALA A 159 -12.72 -0.33 -9.82
N TRP A 160 -11.48 -0.48 -10.26
CA TRP A 160 -10.71 -1.71 -10.01
C TRP A 160 -10.53 -1.98 -8.51
N PHE A 161 -10.15 -0.96 -7.73
CA PHE A 161 -10.04 -1.11 -6.29
C PHE A 161 -11.37 -1.49 -5.65
N GLU A 162 -12.49 -0.89 -6.06
CA GLU A 162 -13.80 -1.21 -5.50
C GLU A 162 -14.21 -2.67 -5.74
N ILE A 163 -13.98 -3.19 -6.95
CA ILE A 163 -14.18 -4.61 -7.28
C ILE A 163 -13.34 -5.51 -6.35
N LEU A 164 -12.09 -5.12 -6.08
CA LEU A 164 -11.22 -5.87 -5.17
C LEU A 164 -11.67 -5.79 -3.72
N ARG A 165 -12.14 -4.61 -3.27
CA ARG A 165 -12.65 -4.37 -1.92
C ARG A 165 -13.82 -5.30 -1.63
N GLU A 166 -14.77 -5.40 -2.55
CA GLU A 166 -15.92 -6.31 -2.42
C GLU A 166 -15.49 -7.78 -2.31
N ARG A 167 -14.43 -8.19 -3.01
CA ARG A 167 -14.03 -9.60 -3.02
C ARG A 167 -13.12 -10.00 -1.85
N PHE A 168 -12.21 -9.11 -1.43
CA PHE A 168 -11.12 -9.46 -0.53
C PHE A 168 -11.17 -8.73 0.81
N MET A 169 -11.90 -7.62 0.92
CA MET A 169 -11.85 -6.74 2.10
C MET A 169 -13.14 -6.72 2.91
N GLN A 170 -14.23 -7.34 2.45
CA GLN A 170 -15.52 -7.36 3.18
C GLN A 170 -15.44 -8.00 4.56
N ARG A 171 -14.46 -8.87 4.80
CA ARG A 171 -14.28 -9.61 6.06
C ARG A 171 -13.23 -8.98 6.97
N LEU A 172 -12.65 -7.84 6.59
CA LEU A 172 -11.72 -7.14 7.47
C LEU A 172 -12.50 -6.49 8.61
N ASP A 173 -11.97 -6.66 9.82
CA ASP A 173 -12.49 -6.00 11.02
C ASP A 173 -11.81 -4.62 11.13
N LEU A 174 -12.44 -3.65 10.48
CA LEU A 174 -11.96 -2.27 10.38
C LEU A 174 -12.72 -1.39 11.38
N HIS A 175 -12.02 -0.44 11.99
CA HIS A 175 -12.62 0.50 12.93
C HIS A 175 -13.50 1.53 12.24
N TYR A 176 -13.11 1.96 11.04
CA TYR A 176 -13.88 2.91 10.24
C TYR A 176 -14.47 2.25 9.00
N LYS A 177 -15.57 2.83 8.50
CA LYS A 177 -16.12 2.44 7.21
C LYS A 177 -15.31 3.12 6.11
N TRP A 178 -14.76 2.35 5.19
CA TRP A 178 -13.98 2.87 4.06
C TRP A 178 -14.78 2.82 2.77
N GLU A 179 -14.91 3.97 2.12
CA GLU A 179 -15.69 4.16 0.89
C GLU A 179 -14.84 4.76 -0.23
N VAL A 180 -15.24 4.47 -1.47
CA VAL A 180 -14.70 5.14 -2.65
C VAL A 180 -15.68 6.21 -3.09
N ASP A 181 -15.19 7.40 -3.42
CA ASP A 181 -16.05 8.46 -3.96
C ASP A 181 -15.25 9.40 -4.87
N ILE A 182 -16.01 10.04 -5.75
CA ILE A 182 -15.62 11.21 -6.53
C ILE A 182 -16.33 12.39 -5.90
N LEU A 183 -15.71 12.99 -4.88
CA LEU A 183 -16.22 14.23 -4.32
C LEU A 183 -16.41 15.25 -5.45
N THR A 184 -17.45 16.08 -5.36
CA THR A 184 -18.07 16.91 -6.43
C THR A 184 -17.13 17.77 -7.30
N SER A 185 -15.85 17.92 -6.92
CA SER A 185 -14.80 18.56 -7.73
C SER A 185 -13.39 17.94 -7.54
N GLY A 186 -13.32 16.71 -7.00
CA GLY A 186 -12.10 16.10 -6.47
C GLY A 186 -11.53 14.95 -7.31
N SER A 187 -10.29 14.59 -7.00
CA SER A 187 -9.70 13.34 -7.50
C SER A 187 -10.44 12.13 -6.93
N PRO A 188 -10.61 11.04 -7.72
CA PRO A 188 -11.20 9.80 -7.21
C PRO A 188 -10.42 9.32 -6.00
N SER A 189 -11.11 8.98 -4.91
CA SER A 189 -10.43 8.70 -3.65
C SER A 189 -11.10 7.61 -2.83
N LEU A 190 -10.29 6.90 -2.04
CA LEU A 190 -10.72 6.07 -0.93
C LEU A 190 -10.62 6.91 0.33
N TYR A 191 -11.65 6.94 1.16
CA TYR A 191 -11.67 7.72 2.39
C TYR A 191 -12.42 6.97 3.50
N ALA A 192 -12.07 7.28 4.74
CA ALA A 192 -12.79 6.73 5.88
C ALA A 192 -13.97 7.63 6.26
N LEU A 193 -15.01 6.99 6.76
CA LEU A 193 -16.17 7.57 7.43
C LEU A 193 -16.15 7.15 8.90
N LYS A 194 -16.45 8.10 9.76
CA LYS A 194 -16.62 7.93 11.21
C LYS A 194 -18.06 8.22 11.61
N ALA A 195 -18.46 7.78 12.80
CA ALA A 195 -19.70 8.24 13.41
C ALA A 195 -19.64 9.75 13.72
N GLU A 196 -20.80 10.40 13.87
CA GLU A 196 -20.87 11.85 14.11
C GLU A 196 -20.12 12.27 15.38
N ASP A 197 -20.22 11.46 16.44
CA ASP A 197 -19.67 11.67 17.78
C ASP A 197 -18.24 11.16 17.99
N GLU A 198 -17.68 10.40 17.03
CA GLU A 198 -16.32 9.86 17.15
C GLU A 198 -15.26 10.87 16.68
N GLY A 199 -14.05 10.84 17.26
CA GLY A 199 -12.89 11.59 16.75
C GLY A 199 -11.97 10.70 15.89
N TRP A 200 -11.20 11.30 14.98
CA TRP A 200 -10.18 10.55 14.24
C TRP A 200 -9.03 10.11 15.16
N GLU A 201 -8.92 8.80 15.40
CA GLU A 201 -7.81 8.19 16.12
C GLU A 201 -6.76 7.58 15.18
N LEU A 202 -5.54 8.14 15.19
CA LEU A 202 -4.44 7.70 14.32
C LEU A 202 -4.11 6.20 14.48
N LYS A 203 -4.23 5.64 15.69
CA LYS A 203 -3.98 4.22 15.95
C LYS A 203 -4.99 3.32 15.22
N LYS A 204 -6.28 3.70 15.22
CA LYS A 204 -7.35 3.01 14.50
C LYS A 204 -7.14 3.10 12.99
N ILE A 205 -6.80 4.29 12.49
CA ILE A 205 -6.49 4.51 11.05
C ILE A 205 -5.28 3.67 10.62
N GLN A 206 -4.21 3.65 11.43
CA GLN A 206 -3.04 2.84 11.17
C GLN A 206 -3.39 1.34 11.18
N HIS A 207 -4.22 0.89 12.11
CA HIS A 207 -4.66 -0.49 12.16
C HIS A 207 -5.42 -0.90 10.88
N ASP A 208 -6.40 -0.10 10.48
CA ASP A 208 -7.22 -0.38 9.29
C ASP A 208 -6.36 -0.42 8.01
N THR A 209 -5.48 0.57 7.86
CA THR A 209 -4.58 0.67 6.71
C THR A 209 -3.57 -0.48 6.67
N VAL A 210 -3.07 -0.95 7.81
CA VAL A 210 -2.24 -2.16 7.89
C VAL A 210 -3.02 -3.40 7.48
N GLN A 211 -4.25 -3.60 7.96
CA GLN A 211 -5.07 -4.76 7.57
C GLN A 211 -5.34 -4.78 6.06
N MET A 212 -5.75 -3.63 5.50
CA MET A 212 -5.95 -3.48 4.06
C MET A 212 -4.64 -3.73 3.27
N ALA A 213 -3.50 -3.26 3.78
CA ALA A 213 -2.22 -3.46 3.13
C ALA A 213 -1.81 -4.95 3.10
N LEU A 214 -1.97 -5.66 4.22
CA LEU A 214 -1.57 -7.06 4.33
C LEU A 214 -2.40 -7.97 3.42
N ILE A 215 -3.72 -7.73 3.32
CA ILE A 215 -4.56 -8.53 2.41
C ILE A 215 -4.22 -8.24 0.93
N LEU A 216 -3.95 -6.99 0.56
CA LEU A 216 -3.51 -6.64 -0.79
C LEU A 216 -2.16 -7.26 -1.12
N HIS A 217 -1.20 -7.16 -0.19
CA HIS A 217 0.13 -7.75 -0.34
C HIS A 217 0.05 -9.26 -0.57
N LYS A 218 -0.73 -9.97 0.26
CA LYS A 218 -0.94 -11.42 0.14
C LYS A 218 -1.40 -11.84 -1.26
N HIS A 219 -2.25 -11.05 -1.91
CA HIS A 219 -2.81 -11.37 -3.21
C HIS A 219 -2.16 -10.62 -4.39
N ALA A 220 -1.17 -9.75 -4.13
CA ALA A 220 -0.73 -8.71 -5.06
C ALA A 220 -0.39 -9.22 -6.46
N VAL A 221 0.34 -10.34 -6.55
CA VAL A 221 0.72 -10.97 -7.83
C VAL A 221 -0.51 -11.37 -8.64
N SER A 222 -1.45 -12.07 -8.00
CA SER A 222 -2.68 -12.55 -8.64
C SER A 222 -3.57 -11.38 -9.08
N LEU A 223 -3.72 -10.35 -8.24
CA LEU A 223 -4.56 -9.18 -8.54
C LEU A 223 -4.03 -8.42 -9.76
N ARG A 224 -2.72 -8.16 -9.79
CA ARG A 224 -2.07 -7.50 -10.90
C ARG A 224 -2.22 -8.30 -12.20
N GLN A 225 -2.05 -9.62 -12.13
CA GLN A 225 -2.14 -10.50 -13.30
C GLN A 225 -3.57 -10.52 -13.86
N VAL A 226 -4.57 -10.74 -12.99
CA VAL A 226 -5.99 -10.74 -13.37
C VAL A 226 -6.37 -9.42 -14.07
N ARG A 227 -6.01 -8.26 -13.50
CA ARG A 227 -6.28 -6.98 -14.15
C ARG A 227 -5.64 -6.91 -15.54
N ARG A 228 -4.37 -7.28 -15.66
CA ARG A 228 -3.63 -7.21 -16.94
C ARG A 228 -4.25 -8.13 -17.99
N ASP A 229 -4.66 -9.34 -17.62
CA ASP A 229 -5.27 -10.27 -18.57
C ASP A 229 -6.69 -9.90 -18.95
N THR A 230 -7.41 -9.27 -18.03
CA THR A 230 -8.80 -8.84 -18.23
C THR A 230 -8.86 -7.61 -19.16
N PHE A 231 -8.05 -6.59 -18.88
CA PHE A 231 -8.16 -5.27 -19.53
C PHE A 231 -7.07 -4.98 -20.58
N LYS A 232 -6.44 -6.00 -21.16
CA LYS A 232 -5.31 -5.81 -22.13
C LYS A 232 -5.68 -5.35 -23.53
N PHE A 233 -6.94 -5.52 -23.94
CA PHE A 233 -7.34 -5.37 -25.34
C PHE A 233 -7.50 -3.89 -25.73
N LYS A 234 -6.92 -3.52 -26.88
CA LYS A 234 -7.01 -2.15 -27.40
C LYS A 234 -8.47 -1.73 -27.70
N SER A 235 -9.31 -2.69 -28.09
CA SER A 235 -10.74 -2.47 -28.35
C SER A 235 -11.50 -1.93 -27.13
N MET A 236 -11.09 -2.29 -25.92
CA MET A 236 -11.74 -1.84 -24.68
C MET A 236 -11.50 -0.35 -24.35
N TYR A 237 -10.54 0.30 -25.02
CA TYR A 237 -10.19 1.69 -24.72
C TYR A 237 -11.36 2.65 -24.95
N LEU A 238 -12.07 2.50 -26.07
CA LEU A 238 -13.14 3.43 -26.43
C LEU A 238 -14.32 3.31 -25.44
N ASP A 239 -14.72 2.08 -25.12
CA ASP A 239 -15.75 1.81 -24.11
C ASP A 239 -15.36 2.40 -22.75
N ALA A 240 -14.15 2.09 -22.27
CA ALA A 240 -13.65 2.58 -21.00
C ALA A 240 -13.57 4.11 -20.94
N LYS A 241 -13.26 4.77 -22.06
CA LYS A 241 -13.18 6.22 -22.17
C LYS A 241 -14.57 6.87 -22.19
N ASN A 242 -15.51 6.30 -22.94
CA ASN A 242 -16.89 6.79 -23.00
C ASN A 242 -17.59 6.66 -21.63
N LEU A 243 -17.26 5.62 -20.88
CA LEU A 243 -17.83 5.37 -19.55
C LEU A 243 -17.14 6.16 -18.42
N GLU A 244 -15.97 6.77 -18.65
CA GLU A 244 -15.17 7.40 -17.59
C GLU A 244 -15.96 8.44 -16.79
N ASN A 245 -16.85 9.20 -17.45
CA ASN A 245 -17.66 10.23 -16.80
C ASN A 245 -18.86 9.68 -16.00
N ASN A 246 -19.30 8.44 -16.27
CA ASN A 246 -20.36 7.76 -15.54
C ASN A 246 -19.77 6.61 -14.71
N TYR A 247 -19.42 6.91 -13.45
CA TYR A 247 -18.72 5.97 -12.58
C TYR A 247 -19.47 4.65 -12.39
N HIS A 248 -20.78 4.69 -12.12
CA HIS A 248 -21.57 3.48 -11.92
C HIS A 248 -21.59 2.58 -13.17
N ALA A 249 -21.73 3.18 -14.36
CA ALA A 249 -21.68 2.42 -15.61
C ALA A 249 -20.28 1.84 -15.85
N LEU A 250 -19.21 2.60 -15.58
CA LEU A 250 -17.84 2.13 -15.70
C LEU A 250 -17.55 0.95 -14.76
N TYR A 251 -17.90 1.09 -13.48
CA TYR A 251 -17.73 0.06 -12.46
C TYR A 251 -18.47 -1.22 -12.87
N SER A 252 -19.74 -1.09 -13.28
CA SER A 252 -20.56 -2.23 -13.71
C SER A 252 -19.96 -2.94 -14.93
N TRP A 253 -19.52 -2.18 -15.94
CA TRP A 253 -18.86 -2.72 -17.13
C TRP A 253 -17.55 -3.45 -16.78
N MET A 254 -16.70 -2.87 -15.92
CA MET A 254 -15.45 -3.52 -15.50
C MET A 254 -15.71 -4.82 -14.73
N LYS A 255 -16.72 -4.83 -13.86
CA LYS A 255 -17.12 -6.00 -13.08
C LYS A 255 -17.65 -7.13 -13.97
N GLU A 256 -18.46 -6.80 -14.97
CA GLU A 256 -19.01 -7.76 -15.91
C GLU A 256 -17.91 -8.39 -16.80
N ILE A 257 -16.98 -7.58 -17.32
CA ILE A 257 -15.84 -8.12 -18.08
C ILE A 257 -15.02 -9.09 -17.23
N LEU A 258 -14.77 -8.75 -15.96
CA LEU A 258 -14.05 -9.63 -15.05
C LEU A 258 -14.80 -10.95 -14.84
N LYS A 259 -16.11 -10.89 -14.60
CA LYS A 259 -16.96 -12.07 -14.42
C LYS A 259 -16.87 -13.01 -15.62
N GLN A 260 -17.08 -12.49 -16.84
CA GLN A 260 -17.00 -13.26 -18.08
C GLN A 260 -15.62 -13.89 -18.32
N ARG A 261 -14.55 -13.28 -17.79
CA ARG A 261 -13.18 -13.83 -17.88
C ARG A 261 -12.95 -14.95 -16.89
N LEU A 262 -13.48 -14.81 -15.67
CA LEU A 262 -13.35 -15.82 -14.62
C LEU A 262 -14.22 -17.05 -14.89
N GLU A 263 -15.35 -16.90 -15.57
CA GLU A 263 -16.22 -18.04 -15.99
C GLU A 263 -15.65 -18.83 -17.18
N LYS A 264 -14.67 -18.28 -17.89
CA LYS A 264 -14.00 -18.92 -19.04
C LYS A 264 -12.68 -19.60 -18.66
N LEU A 265 -12.33 -19.62 -17.38
CA LEU A 265 -11.17 -20.27 -16.78
C LEU A 265 -11.63 -21.48 -15.98
#